data_AF-A0A4Q8XQP2-F1
#
_entry.id   AF-A0A4Q8XQP2-F1
#
_cell.length_a   1.000
_cell.length_b   1.000
_cell.length_c   1.000
_cell.angle_alpha   90.00
_cell.angle_beta   90.00
_cell.angle_gamma   90.00
#
_symmetry.space_group_name_H-M   'P 1'
#
loop_
_entity.id
_entity.type
_entity.pdbx_description
1 polymer ?
#
loop_
_entity_poly.entity_id
_entity_poly.type
_entity_poly.pdbx_seq_one_letter_code
_entity_poly.pdbx_strand_id
1 'polypeptide(L)'
;MPKHEKNDVELVKTWVLPPGATLGSSIRAKGILLELRARLPVASKQSLDIEQVELTLSMPASAKTEFHAAASVVANALEDIESLPVIPREIQDILSIKTNERHRWLKDGRLPSAGTRTVKLRGRARKITFHVFDPRVVEDLLDRGVVEEWREEDAAAAAENRRRAAYKAKLTRSLKKGKTVKADTVAGSEEAPRTELAGWEEFGRDGFASLRMPIAGPSGSTAR
;
A
#
# COMPACT_ATOMS: atom_id res chain seq x y z
N MET A 1 -57.39 -31.55 7.84
CA MET A 1 -56.62 -31.71 6.60
C MET A 1 -55.17 -31.36 6.88
N PRO A 2 -54.21 -32.29 6.70
CA PRO A 2 -52.80 -31.98 6.93
C PRO A 2 -52.28 -31.11 5.78
N LYS A 3 -51.63 -29.99 6.12
CA LYS A 3 -50.93 -29.12 5.16
C LYS A 3 -49.81 -29.94 4.52
N HIS A 4 -49.84 -30.11 3.20
CA HIS A 4 -48.66 -30.55 2.46
C HIS A 4 -47.60 -29.45 2.57
N GLU A 5 -46.53 -29.72 3.32
CA GLU A 5 -45.25 -29.09 3.10
C GLU A 5 -44.87 -29.34 1.63
N LYS A 6 -44.95 -28.29 0.81
CA LYS A 6 -44.35 -28.35 -0.52
C LYS A 6 -42.85 -28.43 -0.29
N ASN A 7 -42.30 -29.65 -0.41
CA ASN A 7 -40.90 -29.86 -0.72
C ASN A 7 -40.64 -29.22 -2.10
N ASP A 8 -40.45 -27.90 -2.10
CA ASP A 8 -40.06 -27.16 -3.30
C ASP A 8 -38.61 -27.58 -3.57
N VAL A 9 -38.42 -28.41 -4.59
CA VAL A 9 -37.09 -28.94 -4.94
C VAL A 9 -36.17 -27.75 -5.23
N GLU A 10 -35.05 -27.64 -4.53
CA GLU A 10 -34.08 -26.58 -4.79
C GLU A 10 -33.20 -26.92 -6.00
N LEU A 11 -33.04 -25.96 -6.91
CA LEU A 11 -32.03 -26.01 -7.95
C LEU A 11 -30.72 -25.52 -7.35
N VAL A 12 -29.73 -26.42 -7.29
CA VAL A 12 -28.41 -26.14 -6.72
C VAL A 12 -27.35 -26.34 -7.78
N LYS A 13 -26.41 -25.40 -7.86
CA LYS A 13 -25.17 -25.56 -8.63
C LYS A 13 -23.99 -25.03 -7.82
N THR A 14 -22.89 -25.77 -7.89
CA THR A 14 -21.71 -25.53 -7.08
C THR A 14 -20.46 -25.38 -7.95
N TRP A 15 -19.55 -24.51 -7.53
CA TRP A 15 -18.22 -24.32 -8.12
C TRP A 15 -17.17 -24.26 -7.01
N VAL A 16 -15.98 -24.79 -7.26
CA VAL A 16 -14.85 -24.66 -6.34
C VAL A 16 -13.93 -23.56 -6.87
N LEU A 17 -13.65 -22.56 -6.04
CA LEU A 17 -12.69 -21.52 -6.38
C LEU A 17 -11.27 -22.09 -6.43
N PRO A 18 -10.49 -21.79 -7.49
CA PRO A 18 -9.13 -22.26 -7.57
C PRO A 18 -8.26 -21.56 -6.49
N PRO A 19 -7.22 -22.25 -5.98
CA PRO A 19 -6.32 -21.67 -4.98
C PRO A 19 -5.71 -20.34 -5.44
N GLY A 20 -5.33 -20.21 -6.72
CA GLY A 20 -4.76 -18.99 -7.29
C GLY A 20 -5.70 -17.78 -7.24
N ALA A 21 -7.03 -17.99 -7.24
CA ALA A 21 -7.98 -16.90 -7.11
C ALA A 21 -8.08 -16.37 -5.68
N THR A 22 -7.98 -17.28 -4.70
CA THR A 22 -8.18 -16.96 -3.28
C THR A 22 -6.88 -16.58 -2.58
N LEU A 23 -5.74 -17.06 -3.06
CA LEU A 23 -4.41 -16.88 -2.46
C LEU A 23 -4.42 -17.22 -0.95
N GLY A 24 -5.18 -18.24 -0.57
CA GLY A 24 -5.34 -18.67 0.82
C GLY A 24 -6.15 -17.72 1.73
N SER A 25 -6.73 -16.64 1.20
CA SER A 25 -7.44 -15.63 1.99
C SER A 25 -8.97 -15.81 1.97
N SER A 26 -9.57 -15.91 3.15
CA SER A 26 -11.04 -15.90 3.30
C SER A 26 -11.66 -14.54 3.00
N ILE A 27 -10.91 -13.44 3.21
CA ILE A 27 -11.33 -12.09 2.84
C ILE A 27 -11.39 -11.97 1.32
N ARG A 28 -10.41 -12.53 0.62
CA ARG A 28 -10.38 -12.58 -0.84
C ARG A 28 -11.53 -13.41 -1.42
N ALA A 29 -11.82 -14.58 -0.83
CA ALA A 29 -12.96 -15.41 -1.22
C ALA A 29 -14.29 -14.64 -1.10
N LYS A 30 -14.48 -13.88 0.00
CA LYS A 30 -15.64 -12.99 0.18
C LYS A 30 -15.66 -11.83 -0.81
N GLY A 31 -14.50 -11.27 -1.15
CA GLY A 31 -14.37 -10.24 -2.18
C GLY A 31 -14.83 -10.73 -3.55
N ILE A 32 -14.39 -11.93 -3.94
CA ILE A 32 -14.83 -12.61 -5.16
C ILE A 32 -16.35 -12.81 -5.16
N LEU A 33 -16.94 -13.31 -4.07
CA LEU A 33 -18.39 -13.44 -3.95
C LEU A 33 -19.12 -12.11 -4.22
N LEU A 34 -18.63 -11.00 -3.67
CA LEU A 34 -19.24 -9.68 -3.87
C LEU A 34 -19.12 -9.20 -5.33
N GLU A 35 -17.99 -9.45 -5.98
CA GLU A 35 -17.80 -9.13 -7.41
C GLU A 35 -18.72 -9.99 -8.30
N LEU A 36 -18.91 -11.28 -7.99
CA LEU A 36 -19.87 -12.13 -8.69
C LEU A 36 -21.32 -11.68 -8.47
N ARG A 37 -21.72 -11.41 -7.22
CA ARG A 37 -23.04 -10.86 -6.88
C ARG A 37 -23.31 -9.51 -7.54
N ALA A 38 -22.28 -8.71 -7.83
CA ALA A 38 -22.45 -7.44 -8.52
C ALA A 38 -22.91 -7.63 -9.99
N ARG A 39 -22.51 -8.73 -10.64
CA ARG A 39 -22.87 -9.08 -12.02
C ARG A 39 -24.24 -9.75 -12.15
N LEU A 40 -24.76 -10.31 -11.05
CA LEU A 40 -26.07 -10.96 -11.03
C LEU A 40 -27.25 -9.97 -11.03
N PRO A 41 -28.41 -10.36 -11.59
CA PRO A 41 -29.67 -9.65 -11.37
C PRO A 41 -30.00 -9.51 -9.89
N VAL A 42 -30.65 -8.39 -9.50
CA VAL A 42 -30.97 -8.07 -8.09
C VAL A 42 -31.70 -9.22 -7.39
N ALA A 43 -32.63 -9.88 -8.08
CA ALA A 43 -33.43 -10.96 -7.54
C ALA A 43 -32.62 -12.21 -7.13
N SER A 44 -31.48 -12.48 -7.78
CA SER A 44 -30.66 -13.67 -7.55
C SER A 44 -29.35 -13.39 -6.80
N LYS A 45 -29.09 -12.15 -6.37
CA LYS A 45 -27.84 -11.82 -5.66
C LYS A 45 -27.66 -12.59 -4.36
N GLN A 46 -28.75 -12.81 -3.62
CA GLN A 46 -28.70 -13.52 -2.33
C GLN A 46 -28.74 -15.04 -2.49
N SER A 47 -29.00 -15.53 -3.71
CA SER A 47 -29.03 -16.95 -4.04
C SER A 47 -27.63 -17.56 -4.21
N LEU A 48 -26.62 -16.73 -4.46
CA LEU A 48 -25.23 -17.15 -4.54
C LEU A 48 -24.55 -16.92 -3.20
N ASP A 49 -23.95 -17.93 -2.59
CA ASP A 49 -23.17 -17.82 -1.36
C ASP A 49 -21.82 -18.54 -1.47
N ILE A 50 -20.93 -18.31 -0.51
CA ILE A 50 -19.64 -18.99 -0.43
C ILE A 50 -19.39 -19.57 0.95
N GLU A 51 -19.06 -20.86 1.00
CA GLU A 51 -18.56 -21.53 2.18
C GLU A 51 -17.11 -21.94 1.94
N GLN A 52 -16.18 -21.35 2.67
CA GLN A 52 -14.74 -21.50 2.48
C GLN A 52 -14.29 -21.13 1.04
N VAL A 53 -14.20 -22.12 0.14
CA VAL A 53 -13.83 -21.99 -1.27
C VAL A 53 -14.93 -22.48 -2.21
N GLU A 54 -16.02 -23.00 -1.67
CA GLU A 54 -17.13 -23.56 -2.42
C GLU A 54 -18.22 -22.50 -2.63
N LEU A 55 -18.45 -22.12 -3.88
CA LEU A 55 -19.53 -21.23 -4.30
C LEU A 55 -20.78 -22.03 -4.61
N THR A 56 -21.89 -21.68 -3.99
CA THR A 56 -23.17 -22.37 -4.16
C THR A 56 -24.25 -21.40 -4.60
N LEU A 57 -24.87 -21.68 -5.75
CA LEU A 57 -26.09 -21.02 -6.21
C LEU A 57 -27.29 -21.91 -5.88
N SER A 58 -28.18 -21.45 -5.00
CA SER A 58 -29.45 -22.12 -4.69
C SER A 58 -30.66 -21.24 -5.03
N MET A 59 -31.61 -21.78 -5.79
CA MET A 59 -32.86 -21.11 -6.16
C MET A 59 -34.04 -22.11 -6.16
N PRO A 60 -35.28 -21.66 -5.96
CA PRO A 60 -36.46 -22.52 -6.07
C PRO A 60 -36.60 -23.15 -7.47
N ALA A 61 -37.12 -24.39 -7.57
CA ALA A 61 -37.40 -25.05 -8.86
C ALA A 61 -38.34 -24.25 -9.78
N SER A 62 -39.20 -23.41 -9.19
CA SER A 62 -40.07 -22.51 -9.95
C SER A 62 -39.32 -21.45 -10.77
N ALA A 63 -38.05 -21.15 -10.44
CA ALA A 63 -37.22 -20.12 -11.08
C ALA A 63 -36.15 -20.72 -12.03
N LYS A 64 -36.48 -21.81 -12.73
CA LYS A 64 -35.53 -22.58 -13.55
C LYS A 64 -34.81 -21.76 -14.61
N THR A 65 -35.53 -20.86 -15.29
CA THR A 65 -34.97 -19.99 -16.33
C THR A 65 -33.96 -19.00 -15.77
N GLU A 66 -34.29 -18.36 -14.65
CA GLU A 66 -33.44 -17.42 -13.93
C GLU A 66 -32.22 -18.11 -13.34
N PHE A 67 -32.39 -19.34 -12.84
CA PHE A 67 -31.30 -20.17 -12.34
C PHE A 67 -30.26 -20.46 -13.44
N HIS A 68 -30.69 -20.90 -14.62
CA HIS A 68 -29.76 -21.16 -15.72
C HIS A 68 -29.06 -19.88 -16.21
N ALA A 69 -29.77 -18.75 -16.26
CA ALA A 69 -29.18 -17.46 -16.61
C ALA A 69 -28.12 -17.03 -15.57
N ALA A 70 -28.46 -17.09 -14.27
CA ALA A 70 -27.53 -16.75 -13.19
C ALA A 70 -26.31 -17.70 -13.17
N ALA A 71 -26.53 -19.01 -13.34
CA ALA A 71 -25.47 -20.00 -13.42
C ALA A 71 -24.52 -19.76 -14.60
N SER A 72 -25.03 -19.30 -15.75
CA SER A 72 -24.22 -18.93 -16.90
C SER A 72 -23.38 -17.68 -16.62
N VAL A 73 -23.98 -16.64 -16.01
CA VAL A 73 -23.24 -15.43 -15.60
C VAL A 73 -22.11 -15.76 -14.62
N VAL A 74 -22.36 -16.62 -13.64
CA VAL A 74 -21.33 -17.06 -12.67
C VAL A 74 -20.25 -17.86 -13.38
N ALA A 75 -20.61 -18.84 -14.21
CA ALA A 75 -19.64 -19.67 -14.93
C ALA A 75 -18.70 -18.82 -15.81
N ASN A 76 -19.25 -17.90 -16.60
CA ASN A 76 -18.45 -17.02 -17.46
C ASN A 76 -17.58 -16.07 -16.63
N ALA A 77 -18.07 -15.59 -15.48
CA ALA A 77 -17.28 -14.73 -14.61
C ALA A 77 -16.14 -15.48 -13.90
N LEU A 78 -16.24 -16.81 -13.76
CA LEU A 78 -15.21 -17.64 -13.16
C LEU A 78 -14.03 -17.95 -14.09
N GLU A 79 -14.20 -17.83 -15.42
CA GLU A 79 -13.12 -18.10 -16.39
C GLU A 79 -11.88 -17.23 -16.15
N ASP A 80 -12.08 -15.94 -15.84
CA ASP A 80 -11.01 -14.96 -15.63
C ASP A 80 -10.79 -14.63 -14.14
N ILE A 81 -11.29 -15.43 -13.20
CA ILE A 81 -11.36 -15.02 -11.80
C ILE A 81 -9.98 -14.85 -11.14
N GLU A 82 -8.99 -15.61 -11.58
CA GLU A 82 -7.60 -15.50 -11.10
C GLU A 82 -6.93 -14.19 -11.53
N SER A 83 -7.45 -13.52 -12.57
CA SER A 83 -6.93 -12.22 -13.03
C SER A 83 -7.54 -11.02 -12.27
N LEU A 84 -8.52 -11.25 -11.41
CA LEU A 84 -9.23 -10.19 -10.71
C LEU A 84 -8.25 -9.40 -9.82
N PRO A 85 -8.19 -8.05 -9.88
CA PRO A 85 -7.25 -7.30 -9.05
C PRO A 85 -7.49 -7.48 -7.54
N VAL A 86 -6.41 -7.52 -6.76
CA VAL A 86 -6.44 -7.63 -5.29
C VAL A 86 -6.60 -6.26 -4.65
N ILE A 87 -7.52 -6.14 -3.69
CA ILE A 87 -7.88 -4.90 -2.98
C ILE A 87 -7.01 -4.74 -1.72
N PRO A 88 -6.78 -3.51 -1.19
CA PRO A 88 -5.94 -3.30 -0.01
C PRO A 88 -6.27 -4.13 1.22
N ARG A 89 -7.54 -4.46 1.48
CA ARG A 89 -7.91 -5.27 2.65
C ARG A 89 -7.57 -6.75 2.44
N GLU A 90 -7.65 -7.21 1.19
CA GLU A 90 -7.34 -8.58 0.80
C GLU A 90 -5.83 -8.82 0.84
N ILE A 91 -5.02 -7.93 0.25
CA ILE A 91 -3.56 -8.10 0.27
C ILE A 91 -2.97 -8.08 1.69
N GLN A 92 -3.59 -7.33 2.60
CA GLN A 92 -3.22 -7.34 4.02
C GLN A 92 -3.47 -8.70 4.67
N ASP A 93 -4.54 -9.37 4.29
CA ASP A 93 -4.89 -10.70 4.77
C ASP A 93 -3.98 -11.76 4.14
N ILE A 94 -3.84 -11.73 2.82
CA ILE A 94 -3.03 -12.65 2.02
C ILE A 94 -1.57 -12.64 2.50
N LEU A 95 -0.95 -11.45 2.55
CA LEU A 95 0.45 -11.32 2.98
C LEU A 95 0.60 -11.28 4.51
N SER A 96 -0.51 -11.33 5.27
CA SER A 96 -0.51 -11.17 6.73
C SER A 96 0.24 -9.92 7.22
N ILE A 97 -0.02 -8.78 6.56
CA ILE A 97 0.64 -7.49 6.82
C ILE A 97 -0.32 -6.44 7.35
N LYS A 98 0.22 -5.49 8.12
CA LYS A 98 -0.54 -4.37 8.69
C LYS A 98 -0.70 -3.24 7.68
N THR A 99 -1.72 -2.41 7.89
CA THR A 99 -1.96 -1.19 7.10
C THR A 99 -0.74 -0.27 7.02
N ASN A 100 0.02 -0.14 8.11
CA ASN A 100 1.22 0.71 8.17
C ASN A 100 2.38 0.13 7.36
N GLU A 101 2.57 -1.20 7.39
CA GLU A 101 3.58 -1.89 6.58
C GLU A 101 3.24 -1.71 5.09
N ARG A 102 1.99 -1.95 4.71
CA ARG A 102 1.50 -1.71 3.34
C ARG A 102 1.77 -0.27 2.88
N HIS A 103 1.47 0.74 3.70
CA HIS A 103 1.72 2.14 3.33
C HIS A 103 3.20 2.44 3.16
N ARG A 104 4.06 1.88 4.03
CA ARG A 104 5.51 2.04 3.93
C ARG A 104 6.03 1.41 2.65
N TRP A 105 5.69 0.16 2.39
CA TRP A 105 6.20 -0.56 1.21
C TRP A 105 5.63 -0.06 -0.11
N LEU A 106 4.41 0.50 -0.11
CA LEU A 106 3.89 1.26 -1.25
C LEU A 106 4.72 2.53 -1.51
N LYS A 107 5.11 3.25 -0.46
CA LYS A 107 5.91 4.48 -0.58
C LYS A 107 7.34 4.18 -1.01
N ASP A 108 7.92 3.10 -0.50
CA ASP A 108 9.27 2.65 -0.81
C ASP A 108 9.37 1.99 -2.20
N GLY A 109 8.23 1.66 -2.82
CA GLY A 109 8.17 0.98 -4.13
C GLY A 109 8.37 -0.52 -4.08
N ARG A 110 8.60 -1.09 -2.88
CA ARG A 110 8.76 -2.54 -2.65
C ARG A 110 7.48 -3.31 -2.99
N LEU A 111 6.31 -2.73 -2.72
CA LEU A 111 5.02 -3.31 -3.06
C LEU A 111 4.44 -2.63 -4.32
N PRO A 112 4.56 -3.25 -5.52
CA PRO A 112 4.13 -2.62 -6.77
C PRO A 112 2.61 -2.53 -6.86
N SER A 113 2.11 -1.36 -7.24
CA SER A 113 0.68 -1.16 -7.49
C SER A 113 0.36 -1.35 -8.97
N ALA A 114 -0.68 -2.13 -9.28
CA ALA A 114 -1.19 -2.34 -10.64
C ALA A 114 -2.12 -1.22 -11.12
N GLY A 115 -2.29 -0.15 -10.32
CA GLY A 115 -3.15 0.98 -10.61
C GLY A 115 -4.04 1.35 -9.44
N THR A 116 -5.01 2.22 -9.69
CA THR A 116 -5.95 2.69 -8.67
C THR A 116 -7.40 2.48 -9.08
N ARG A 117 -8.22 1.95 -8.18
CA ARG A 117 -9.68 1.88 -8.35
C ARG A 117 -10.34 2.99 -7.55
N THR A 118 -11.34 3.64 -8.15
CA THR A 118 -12.16 4.66 -7.48
C THR A 118 -13.58 4.13 -7.27
N VAL A 119 -14.02 4.07 -6.03
CA VAL A 119 -15.38 3.65 -5.66
C VAL A 119 -16.16 4.84 -5.10
N LYS A 120 -17.40 5.00 -5.56
CA LYS A 120 -18.38 5.93 -4.98
C LYS A 120 -19.07 5.23 -3.82
N LEU A 121 -18.96 5.78 -2.62
CA LEU A 121 -19.71 5.27 -1.47
C LEU A 121 -21.19 5.61 -1.63
N ARG A 122 -22.08 4.64 -1.42
CA ARG A 122 -23.54 4.86 -1.45
C ARG A 122 -23.92 5.93 -0.42
N GLY A 123 -24.66 6.94 -0.85
CA GLY A 123 -25.14 8.03 0.02
C GLY A 123 -24.09 9.07 0.43
N ARG A 124 -22.86 9.01 -0.11
CA ARG A 124 -21.81 10.00 0.20
C ARG A 124 -21.20 10.59 -1.07
N ALA A 125 -21.03 11.90 -1.11
CA ALA A 125 -20.37 12.58 -2.23
C ALA A 125 -18.87 12.23 -2.38
N ARG A 126 -18.25 11.66 -1.33
CA ARG A 126 -16.82 11.32 -1.32
C ARG A 126 -16.55 10.04 -2.13
N LYS A 127 -15.71 10.19 -3.15
CA LYS A 127 -15.07 9.10 -3.88
C LYS A 127 -13.84 8.63 -3.09
N ILE A 128 -13.66 7.32 -2.95
CA ILE A 128 -12.44 6.74 -2.37
C ILE A 128 -11.64 6.12 -3.50
N THR A 129 -10.39 6.56 -3.65
CA THR A 129 -9.43 5.98 -4.57
C THR A 129 -8.44 5.16 -3.78
N PHE A 130 -8.17 3.93 -4.21
CA PHE A 130 -7.23 3.04 -3.56
C PHE A 130 -6.40 2.26 -4.58
N HIS A 131 -5.20 1.86 -4.16
CA HIS A 131 -4.30 1.02 -4.95
C HIS A 131 -4.84 -0.41 -5.06
N VAL A 132 -4.79 -0.96 -6.26
CA VAL A 132 -5.02 -2.39 -6.53
C VAL A 132 -3.71 -3.07 -6.89
N PHE A 133 -3.69 -4.39 -6.72
CA PHE A 133 -2.52 -5.23 -6.92
C PHE A 133 -2.83 -6.35 -7.90
N ASP A 134 -1.83 -6.76 -8.67
CA ASP A 134 -1.93 -7.88 -9.61
C ASP A 134 -1.81 -9.20 -8.82
N PRO A 135 -2.77 -10.13 -8.92
CA PRO A 135 -2.71 -11.44 -8.27
C PRO A 135 -1.40 -12.18 -8.51
N ARG A 136 -0.84 -12.15 -9.73
CA ARG A 136 0.40 -12.86 -10.07
C ARG A 136 1.61 -12.32 -9.32
N VAL A 137 1.63 -11.01 -9.12
CA VAL A 137 2.70 -10.36 -8.35
C VAL A 137 2.53 -10.64 -6.86
N VAL A 138 1.30 -10.71 -6.36
CA VAL A 138 1.04 -11.09 -4.97
C VAL A 138 1.43 -12.54 -4.70
N GLU A 139 1.16 -13.45 -5.63
CA GLU A 139 1.60 -14.85 -5.58
C GLU A 139 3.14 -14.95 -5.55
N ASP A 140 3.84 -14.27 -6.45
CA ASP A 140 5.31 -14.21 -6.46
C ASP A 140 5.90 -13.60 -5.16
N LEU A 141 5.19 -12.68 -4.51
CA LEU A 141 5.58 -12.17 -3.18
C LEU A 141 5.40 -13.22 -2.07
N LEU A 142 4.33 -14.03 -2.13
CA LEU A 142 4.10 -15.13 -1.20
C LEU A 142 5.17 -16.21 -1.35
N ASP A 143 5.42 -16.65 -2.59
CA ASP A 143 6.32 -17.76 -2.89
C ASP A 143 7.77 -17.46 -2.48
N ARG A 144 8.20 -16.21 -2.64
CA ARG A 144 9.55 -15.78 -2.23
C ARG A 144 9.68 -15.49 -0.73
N GLY A 145 8.57 -15.28 -0.03
CA GLY A 145 8.60 -14.95 1.40
C GLY A 145 9.26 -13.60 1.75
N VAL A 146 9.28 -12.63 0.81
CA VAL A 146 10.00 -11.33 0.99
C VAL A 146 9.47 -10.46 2.13
N VAL A 147 8.27 -10.77 2.64
CA VAL A 147 7.62 -10.02 3.72
C VAL A 147 8.46 -10.03 4.99
N GLU A 148 9.07 -11.17 5.33
CA GLU A 148 9.92 -11.26 6.53
C GLU A 148 11.25 -10.53 6.33
N GLU A 149 11.86 -10.66 5.16
CA GLU A 149 13.08 -9.91 4.79
C GLU A 149 12.85 -8.40 4.93
N TRP A 150 11.75 -7.87 4.38
CA TRP A 150 11.44 -6.44 4.51
C TRP A 150 11.22 -6.01 5.96
N ARG A 151 10.70 -6.89 6.84
CA ARG A 151 10.56 -6.59 8.27
C ARG A 151 11.92 -6.56 8.96
N GLU A 152 12.84 -7.45 8.61
CA GLU A 152 14.20 -7.45 9.12
C GLU A 152 14.95 -6.18 8.70
N GLU A 153 14.86 -5.81 7.42
CA GLU A 153 15.39 -4.55 6.89
C GLU A 153 14.80 -3.33 7.63
N ASP A 154 13.47 -3.31 7.81
CA ASP A 154 12.78 -2.22 8.50
C ASP A 154 13.21 -2.14 9.99
N ALA A 155 13.45 -3.29 10.64
CA ALA A 155 13.94 -3.35 12.01
C ALA A 155 15.40 -2.86 12.13
N ALA A 156 16.27 -3.24 11.18
CA ALA A 156 17.65 -2.80 11.12
C ALA A 156 17.74 -1.28 10.88
N ALA A 157 16.98 -0.77 9.91
CA ALA A 157 16.88 0.66 9.63
C ALA A 157 16.34 1.43 10.83
N ALA A 158 15.33 0.90 11.53
CA ALA A 158 14.81 1.52 12.76
C ALA A 158 15.85 1.53 13.90
N ALA A 159 16.67 0.50 14.04
CA ALA A 159 17.75 0.46 15.03
C ALA A 159 18.85 1.49 14.70
N GLU A 160 19.25 1.58 13.44
CA GLU A 160 20.23 2.56 12.99
C GLU A 160 19.73 4.00 13.16
N ASN A 161 18.48 4.27 12.76
CA ASN A 161 17.86 5.57 12.92
C ASN A 161 17.77 5.99 14.40
N ARG A 162 17.51 5.03 15.32
CA ARG A 162 17.56 5.27 16.77
C ARG A 162 18.96 5.63 17.25
N ARG A 163 20.00 4.94 16.77
CA ARG A 163 21.41 5.27 17.10
C ARG A 163 21.79 6.67 16.60
N ARG A 164 21.46 6.98 15.34
CA ARG A 164 21.70 8.30 14.73
C ARG A 164 20.97 9.41 15.48
N ALA A 165 19.72 9.19 15.86
CA ALA A 165 18.94 10.15 16.66
C ALA A 165 19.55 10.37 18.05
N ALA A 166 19.97 9.30 18.74
CA ALA A 166 20.64 9.41 20.03
C ALA A 166 21.96 10.18 19.93
N TYR A 167 22.75 9.95 18.89
CA TYR A 167 23.99 10.69 18.62
C TYR A 167 23.71 12.18 18.36
N LYS A 168 22.76 12.49 17.46
CA LYS A 168 22.33 13.87 17.20
C LYS A 168 21.81 14.56 18.47
N ALA A 169 21.04 13.86 19.30
CA ALA A 169 20.54 14.40 20.57
C ALA A 169 21.63 14.64 21.62
N LYS A 170 22.73 13.86 21.59
CA LYS A 170 23.91 14.12 22.43
C LYS A 170 24.65 15.37 21.95
N LEU A 171 24.84 15.50 20.63
CA LEU A 171 25.53 16.65 20.03
C LEU A 171 24.76 17.96 20.24
N THR A 172 23.43 17.96 20.05
CA THR A 172 22.63 19.17 20.31
C THR A 172 22.63 19.55 21.78
N ARG A 173 22.63 18.56 22.69
CA ARG A 173 22.77 18.81 24.14
C ARG A 173 24.13 19.39 24.51
N SER A 174 25.23 18.88 23.96
CA SER A 174 26.57 19.41 24.24
C SER A 174 26.76 20.83 23.69
N LEU A 175 26.26 21.10 22.47
CA LEU A 175 26.27 22.46 21.89
C LEU A 175 25.46 23.44 22.74
N LYS A 176 24.28 23.04 23.23
CA LYS A 176 23.47 23.88 24.12
C LYS A 176 24.17 24.14 25.45
N LYS A 177 24.77 23.12 26.07
CA LYS A 177 25.54 23.27 27.31
C LYS A 177 26.73 24.22 27.13
N GLY A 178 27.49 24.09 26.03
CA GLY A 178 28.59 24.99 25.71
C GLY A 178 28.15 26.45 25.49
N LYS A 179 26.98 26.66 24.88
CA LYS A 179 26.38 28.00 24.72
C LYS A 179 25.96 28.61 26.05
N THR A 180 25.39 27.81 26.96
CA THR A 180 25.02 28.27 28.31
C THR A 180 26.25 28.65 29.14
N VAL A 181 27.29 27.81 29.13
CA VAL A 181 28.55 28.12 29.84
C VAL A 181 29.20 29.40 29.31
N LYS A 182 29.21 29.62 27.99
CA LYS A 182 29.72 30.86 27.39
C LYS A 182 28.89 32.09 27.79
N ALA A 183 27.56 31.97 27.91
CA ALA A 183 26.70 33.06 28.35
C ALA A 183 26.94 33.41 29.84
N ASP A 184 27.11 32.41 30.70
CA ASP A 184 27.41 32.63 32.13
C ASP A 184 28.79 33.27 32.34
N THR A 185 29.80 32.92 31.54
CA THR A 185 31.13 33.58 31.61
C THR A 185 31.12 35.04 31.15
N VAL A 186 30.18 35.42 30.28
CA VAL A 186 30.05 36.82 29.80
C VAL A 186 29.20 37.67 30.75
N ALA A 187 28.30 37.07 31.54
CA ALA A 187 27.51 37.78 32.55
C ALA A 187 28.27 38.05 33.86
N GLY A 188 29.44 37.42 34.08
CA GLY A 188 30.24 37.52 35.30
C GLY A 188 31.55 38.30 35.20
N SER A 189 31.82 39.00 34.09
CA SER A 189 33.06 39.79 33.93
C SER A 189 32.76 41.23 33.48
N GLU A 190 32.52 42.09 34.47
CA GLU A 190 32.79 43.52 34.31
C GLU A 190 34.30 43.75 34.56
N GLU A 191 34.95 44.40 33.59
CA GLU A 191 36.34 44.89 33.50
C GLU A 191 37.47 43.97 32.92
N ALA A 192 37.72 44.20 31.62
CA ALA A 192 39.00 44.24 30.86
C ALA A 192 39.61 42.95 30.24
N PRO A 193 40.44 43.10 29.18
CA PRO A 193 40.15 43.63 27.84
C PRO A 193 39.97 42.48 26.82
N ARG A 194 39.37 42.80 25.66
CA ARG A 194 39.21 41.86 24.54
C ARG A 194 40.59 41.42 24.01
N THR A 195 41.05 40.24 24.38
CA THR A 195 42.05 39.50 23.60
C THR A 195 41.37 38.92 22.38
N GLU A 196 41.54 39.57 21.24
CA GLU A 196 41.17 39.06 19.93
C GLU A 196 41.92 37.74 19.67
N LEU A 197 41.17 36.65 19.57
CA LEU A 197 41.71 35.36 19.12
C LEU A 197 41.97 35.47 17.61
N ALA A 198 43.21 35.84 17.26
CA ALA A 198 43.72 35.79 15.90
C ALA A 198 43.68 34.34 15.36
N GLY A 199 43.28 34.18 14.09
CA GLY A 199 43.47 32.92 13.35
C GLY A 199 42.22 32.23 12.77
N TRP A 200 41.06 32.88 12.70
CA TRP A 200 39.87 32.32 12.02
C TRP A 200 39.62 32.83 10.59
N GLU A 201 40.35 33.86 10.15
CA GLU A 201 40.22 34.37 8.76
C GLU A 201 40.85 33.46 7.70
N GLU A 202 41.71 32.52 8.09
CA GLU A 202 42.41 31.63 7.15
C GLU A 202 41.55 30.41 6.75
N PHE A 203 40.56 30.03 7.56
CA PHE A 203 39.73 28.84 7.29
C PHE A 203 38.53 29.11 6.37
N GLY A 204 38.25 30.38 6.05
CA GLY A 204 37.12 30.80 5.21
C GLY A 204 37.44 30.97 3.72
N ARG A 205 38.71 30.80 3.29
CA ARG A 205 39.13 31.12 1.91
C ARG A 205 39.12 29.95 0.94
N ASP A 206 39.10 28.71 1.39
CA ASP A 206 39.03 27.56 0.47
C ASP A 206 37.61 27.02 0.36
N GLY A 207 36.76 27.86 -0.25
CA GLY A 207 35.52 27.40 -0.86
C GLY A 207 35.84 26.48 -2.03
N PHE A 208 35.66 25.18 -1.85
CA PHE A 208 35.60 24.20 -2.93
C PHE A 208 34.38 24.53 -3.82
N ALA A 209 34.58 25.39 -4.81
CA ALA A 209 33.60 25.69 -5.84
C ALA A 209 34.10 25.19 -7.20
N SER A 210 33.60 24.02 -7.55
CA SER A 210 33.19 23.59 -8.90
C SER A 210 33.90 24.19 -10.12
N LEU A 211 34.75 23.35 -10.69
CA LEU A 211 35.12 23.31 -12.10
C LEU A 211 33.89 23.50 -13.03
N ARG A 212 33.88 24.55 -13.86
CA ARG A 212 33.11 24.56 -15.10
C ARG A 212 33.91 25.26 -16.21
N MET A 213 34.27 24.46 -17.20
CA MET A 213 34.98 24.81 -18.43
C MET A 213 34.08 25.57 -19.44
N PRO A 214 34.69 26.20 -20.48
CA PRO A 214 34.19 27.40 -21.14
C PRO A 214 33.37 27.14 -22.41
N ILE A 215 32.55 28.12 -22.79
CA ILE A 215 31.81 28.25 -24.06
C ILE A 215 31.61 29.75 -24.29
N ALA A 216 31.72 30.37 -25.45
CA ALA A 216 32.35 30.14 -26.75
C ALA A 216 32.24 31.51 -27.47
N GLY A 217 33.25 31.92 -28.25
CA GLY A 217 33.04 32.93 -29.32
C GLY A 217 32.31 32.29 -30.51
N PRO A 218 31.84 33.03 -31.55
CA PRO A 218 32.49 34.21 -32.11
C PRO A 218 31.56 35.40 -32.47
N SER A 219 32.18 36.57 -32.66
CA SER A 219 31.58 37.78 -33.24
C SER A 219 31.47 37.68 -34.76
N GLY A 220 30.24 37.69 -35.28
CA GLY A 220 29.93 37.88 -36.69
C GLY A 220 29.70 39.36 -37.01
N SER A 221 30.60 39.93 -37.81
CA SER A 221 30.49 41.23 -38.46
C SER A 221 29.75 41.09 -39.80
N THR A 222 28.71 41.89 -40.03
CA THR A 222 28.34 42.38 -41.38
C THR A 222 27.43 43.61 -41.26
N ALA A 223 27.94 44.79 -41.62
CA ALA A 223 27.19 45.83 -42.35
C ALA A 223 28.14 46.95 -42.82
N ARG A 224 28.38 46.94 -44.15
CA ARG A 224 28.87 48.00 -45.04
C ARG A 224 30.32 48.47 -44.93
#